data_AF-A0AAV5FKP1-F1
#
_entry.id   AF-A0AAV5FKP1-F1
#
_cell.length_a   1.000
_cell.length_b   1.000
_cell.length_c   1.000
_cell.angle_alpha   90.00
_cell.angle_beta   90.00
_cell.angle_gamma   90.00
#
_symmetry.space_group_name_H-M   'P 1'
#
loop_
_entity.id
_entity.type
_entity.pdbx_description
1 polymer ?
#
loop_
_entity_poly.entity_id
_entity_poly.type
_entity_poly.pdbx_seq_one_letter_code
_entity_poly.pdbx_strand_id
1 'polypeptide(L)'
;MLQKSRQQDLEEGTLFDDDLEDDFKKGTSPKRFNYGELTTTNNNFSNEHKLGEGSFGSVYRGFLTEMSLTIAIKRVSKSSKKGRKEYASEFHIISQL
;
A
#
# COMPACT_ATOMS: atom_id res chain seq x y z
N MET A 1 -4.76 17.30 -22.98
CA MET A 1 -4.08 16.07 -22.50
C MET A 1 -4.46 15.64 -21.07
N LEU A 2 -5.35 16.33 -20.36
CA LEU A 2 -5.64 16.02 -18.95
C LEU A 2 -6.73 14.95 -18.70
N GLN A 3 -7.45 14.47 -19.72
CA GLN A 3 -8.55 13.51 -19.51
C GLN A 3 -8.16 12.03 -19.67
N LYS A 4 -6.93 11.70 -20.12
CA LYS A 4 -6.46 10.31 -20.24
C LYS A 4 -5.83 9.74 -18.96
N SER A 5 -5.43 10.59 -18.01
CA SER A 5 -4.75 10.16 -16.77
C SER A 5 -5.67 9.39 -15.83
N ARG A 6 -6.94 9.78 -15.71
CA ARG A 6 -7.88 9.22 -14.71
C ARG A 6 -8.40 7.83 -15.09
N GLN A 7 -8.36 7.48 -16.38
CA GLN A 7 -8.85 6.18 -16.87
C GLN A 7 -7.79 5.08 -16.72
N GLN A 8 -6.50 5.40 -16.84
CA GLN A 8 -5.41 4.43 -16.67
C GLN A 8 -5.21 3.99 -15.21
N ASP A 9 -5.53 4.85 -14.25
CA ASP A 9 -5.49 4.49 -12.83
C ASP A 9 -6.56 3.45 -12.43
N LEU A 10 -7.66 3.34 -13.19
CA LEU A 10 -8.76 2.40 -12.93
C LEU A 10 -8.54 1.02 -13.58
N GLU A 11 -7.85 0.95 -14.72
CA GLU A 11 -7.58 -0.31 -15.43
C GLU A 11 -6.32 -1.04 -14.92
N GLU A 12 -5.33 -0.33 -14.35
CA GLU A 12 -4.20 -0.99 -13.69
C GLU A 12 -4.61 -1.63 -12.36
N GLY A 13 -5.67 -1.13 -11.70
CA GLY A 13 -6.16 -1.63 -10.41
C GLY A 13 -6.64 -3.08 -10.43
N THR A 14 -7.04 -3.62 -11.60
CA THR A 14 -7.60 -4.96 -11.74
C THR A 14 -6.55 -6.05 -12.01
N LEU A 15 -5.34 -5.68 -12.47
CA LEU A 15 -4.25 -6.63 -12.72
C LEU A 15 -3.44 -6.98 -11.46
N PHE A 16 -3.74 -6.35 -10.32
CA PHE A 16 -3.10 -6.62 -9.03
C PHE A 16 -3.74 -7.78 -8.28
N ASP A 17 -4.98 -8.15 -8.58
CA ASP A 17 -5.74 -9.07 -7.73
C ASP A 17 -5.39 -10.53 -7.99
N ASP A 18 -5.31 -10.99 -9.24
CA ASP A 18 -5.24 -12.44 -9.54
C ASP A 18 -3.93 -13.12 -9.10
N ASP A 19 -2.75 -12.53 -9.36
CA ASP A 19 -1.44 -13.15 -9.04
C ASP A 19 -1.09 -13.02 -7.55
N LEU A 20 -1.54 -11.95 -6.88
CA LEU A 20 -1.30 -11.77 -5.46
C LEU A 20 -2.27 -12.62 -4.64
N GLU A 21 -3.53 -12.74 -5.05
CA GLU A 21 -4.57 -13.46 -4.28
C GLU A 21 -4.21 -14.92 -4.01
N ASP A 22 -3.45 -15.58 -4.87
CA ASP A 22 -2.94 -16.94 -4.64
C ASP A 22 -1.87 -16.97 -3.52
N ASP A 23 -0.95 -15.99 -3.48
CA ASP A 23 0.05 -15.83 -2.42
C ASP A 23 -0.58 -15.47 -1.06
N PHE A 24 -1.71 -14.76 -1.05
CA PHE A 24 -2.46 -14.39 0.17
C PHE A 24 -3.21 -15.56 0.84
N LYS A 25 -3.39 -16.70 0.15
CA LYS A 25 -4.21 -17.84 0.62
C LYS A 25 -3.46 -18.85 1.49
N LYS A 26 -2.15 -18.70 1.72
CA LYS A 26 -1.31 -19.73 2.34
C LYS A 26 -0.98 -19.56 3.84
N GLY A 27 -1.66 -18.66 4.58
CA GLY A 27 -1.43 -18.42 6.03
C GLY A 27 -2.47 -17.51 6.69
N THR A 28 -2.20 -16.99 7.90
CA THR A 28 -2.99 -15.90 8.51
C THR A 28 -2.84 -14.63 7.67
N SER A 29 -3.82 -14.34 6.82
CA SER A 29 -3.79 -13.17 5.96
C SER A 29 -3.88 -11.88 6.81
N PRO A 30 -2.98 -10.90 6.63
CA PRO A 30 -3.08 -9.60 7.28
C PRO A 30 -4.42 -8.92 6.97
N LYS A 31 -4.89 -8.09 7.91
CA LYS A 31 -6.12 -7.31 7.72
C LYS A 31 -5.98 -6.41 6.50
N ARG A 32 -6.94 -6.50 5.58
CA ARG A 32 -7.04 -5.61 4.41
C ARG A 32 -7.66 -4.28 4.83
N PHE A 33 -7.08 -3.18 4.33
CA PHE A 33 -7.56 -1.81 4.52
C PHE A 33 -7.87 -1.20 3.16
N ASN A 34 -8.93 -0.40 3.07
CA ASN A 34 -9.22 0.33 1.85
C ASN A 34 -8.21 1.49 1.68
N TYR A 35 -7.76 1.76 0.46
CA TYR A 35 -6.88 2.89 0.19
C TYR A 35 -7.45 4.22 0.71
N GLY A 36 -8.75 4.46 0.51
CA GLY A 36 -9.45 5.66 0.97
C GLY A 36 -9.50 5.80 2.50
N GLU A 37 -9.51 4.68 3.22
CA GLU A 37 -9.41 4.68 4.68
C GLU A 37 -8.02 5.18 5.10
N LEU A 38 -6.96 4.61 4.50
CA LEU A 38 -5.58 5.00 4.77
C LEU A 38 -5.28 6.45 4.40
N THR A 39 -5.80 6.96 3.29
CA THR A 39 -5.62 8.37 2.91
C THR A 39 -6.27 9.33 3.91
N THR A 40 -7.45 8.97 4.41
CA THR A 40 -8.18 9.79 5.40
C THR A 40 -7.41 9.86 6.73
N THR A 41 -6.75 8.77 7.12
CA THR A 41 -5.99 8.69 8.39
C THR A 41 -4.69 9.49 8.41
N ASN A 42 -4.25 9.99 7.24
CA ASN A 42 -2.90 10.54 7.01
C ASN A 42 -2.93 11.76 6.05
N ASN A 43 -4.06 12.47 5.98
CA ASN A 43 -4.23 13.67 5.13
C ASN A 43 -3.65 13.49 3.70
N ASN A 44 -4.07 12.43 3.02
CA ASN A 44 -3.63 12.06 1.66
C ASN A 44 -2.11 11.89 1.49
N PHE A 45 -1.41 11.36 2.50
CA PHE A 45 0.05 11.18 2.49
C PHE A 45 0.80 12.52 2.42
N SER A 46 0.32 13.52 3.17
CA SER A 46 1.03 14.79 3.35
C SER A 46 2.43 14.58 3.91
N ASN A 47 3.39 15.39 3.45
CA ASN A 47 4.77 15.38 3.97
C ASN A 47 4.84 15.70 5.47
N GLU A 48 3.84 16.39 6.03
CA GLU A 48 3.76 16.67 7.47
C GLU A 48 3.70 15.39 8.32
N HIS A 49 3.19 14.31 7.74
CA HIS A 49 3.05 13.01 8.40
C HIS A 49 4.15 12.04 7.98
N LYS A 50 5.10 12.46 7.14
CA LYS A 50 6.15 11.58 6.63
C LYS A 50 7.14 11.26 7.75
N LEU A 51 7.33 9.97 8.01
CA LEU A 51 8.28 9.45 8.98
C LEU A 51 9.65 9.18 8.34
N GLY A 52 9.68 8.87 7.04
CA GLY A 52 10.92 8.63 6.32
C GLY A 52 10.71 8.22 4.87
N GLU A 53 11.82 8.10 4.15
CA GLU A 53 11.86 7.61 2.78
C GLU A 53 13.10 6.73 2.58
N GLY A 54 12.90 5.61 1.89
CA GLY A 54 13.99 4.74 1.46
C GLY A 54 13.78 4.28 0.02
N SER A 55 14.61 3.35 -0.43
CA SER A 55 14.55 2.80 -1.80
C SER A 55 13.21 2.14 -2.14
N PHE A 56 12.45 1.71 -1.14
CA PHE A 56 11.19 0.99 -1.29
C PHE A 56 9.96 1.89 -1.12
N GLY A 57 10.16 3.21 -1.02
CA GLY A 57 9.09 4.20 -0.89
C GLY A 57 9.12 4.97 0.41
N SER A 58 8.01 5.64 0.71
CA SER A 58 7.88 6.54 1.85
C SER A 58 7.02 5.92 2.95
N VAL A 59 7.37 6.17 4.21
CA VAL A 59 6.61 5.76 5.38
C VAL A 59 5.97 6.99 6.01
N TYR A 60 4.70 6.88 6.37
CA TYR A 60 3.92 7.96 6.96
C TYR A 60 3.27 7.51 8.26
N ARG A 61 2.99 8.47 9.15
CA ARG A 61 2.22 8.27 10.36
C ARG A 61 0.73 8.40 10.04
N GLY A 62 -0.08 7.46 10.48
CA GLY A 62 -1.54 7.55 10.43
C GLY A 62 -2.17 7.26 11.79
N PHE A 63 -3.46 7.58 11.92
CA PHE A 63 -4.26 7.22 13.08
C PHE A 63 -5.58 6.57 12.66
N LEU A 64 -5.77 5.30 13.03
CA LEU A 64 -7.01 4.56 12.80
C LEU A 64 -7.99 4.85 13.93
N THR A 65 -8.98 5.71 13.65
CA THR A 65 -9.98 6.17 14.63
C THR A 65 -10.79 5.01 15.22
N GLU A 66 -11.26 4.09 14.37
CA GLU A 66 -12.07 2.93 14.77
C GLU A 66 -11.36 2.02 15.80
N MET A 67 -10.03 1.98 15.75
CA MET A 67 -9.21 1.14 16.62
C MET A 67 -8.46 1.97 17.68
N SER A 68 -8.60 3.30 17.66
CA SER A 68 -7.81 4.24 18.46
C SER A 68 -6.29 3.95 18.41
N LEU A 69 -5.78 3.64 17.22
CA LEU A 69 -4.43 3.11 17.02
C LEU A 69 -3.57 4.01 16.13
N THR A 70 -2.37 4.35 16.58
CA THR A 70 -1.35 4.98 15.72
C THR A 70 -0.67 3.92 14.86
N ILE A 71 -0.57 4.15 13.55
CA ILE A 71 0.00 3.21 12.58
C ILE A 71 1.11 3.86 11.75
N ALA A 72 1.97 3.02 11.19
CA ALA A 72 2.90 3.40 10.14
C ALA A 72 2.39 2.86 8.79
N ILE A 73 2.26 3.73 7.80
CA ILE A 73 1.77 3.39 6.46
C ILE A 73 2.93 3.50 5.47
N LYS A 74 3.37 2.38 4.92
CA LYS A 74 4.41 2.32 3.88
C LYS A 74 3.75 2.40 2.50
N ARG A 75 4.03 3.48 1.76
CA ARG A 75 3.60 3.65 0.37
C ARG A 75 4.74 3.25 -0.56
N VAL A 76 4.60 2.09 -1.21
CA VAL A 76 5.56 1.57 -2.19
C VAL A 76 5.55 2.44 -3.44
N SER A 77 6.72 2.83 -3.94
CA SER A 77 6.84 3.65 -5.15
C SER A 77 6.57 2.80 -6.41
N LYS A 78 5.80 3.34 -7.37
CA LYS A 78 5.43 2.65 -8.63
C LYS A 78 6.60 2.45 -9.61
N SER A 79 7.82 2.91 -9.28
CA SER A 79 8.87 3.20 -10.27
C SER A 79 9.65 2.00 -10.81
N SER A 80 9.29 0.74 -10.53
CA SER A 80 9.88 -0.38 -11.26
C SER A 80 9.10 -1.69 -11.16
N LYS A 81 9.28 -2.57 -12.17
CA LYS A 81 8.92 -4.00 -12.08
C LYS A 81 9.57 -4.70 -10.87
N LYS A 82 10.66 -4.13 -10.34
CA LYS A 82 11.41 -4.61 -9.18
C LYS A 82 10.68 -4.31 -7.86
N GLY A 83 10.11 -3.12 -7.70
CA GLY A 83 9.35 -2.72 -6.51
C GLY A 83 8.13 -3.61 -6.23
N ARG A 84 7.52 -4.19 -7.27
CA ARG A 84 6.41 -5.15 -7.13
C ARG A 84 6.86 -6.49 -6.56
N LYS A 85 7.97 -7.05 -7.06
CA LYS A 85 8.55 -8.29 -6.52
C LYS A 85 9.00 -8.11 -5.07
N GLU A 86 9.54 -6.93 -4.75
CA GLU A 86 9.99 -6.58 -3.41
C GLU A 86 8.78 -6.48 -2.45
N TYR A 87 7.65 -5.89 -2.87
CA TYR A 87 6.42 -5.87 -2.06
C TYR A 87 5.89 -7.28 -1.77
N ALA A 88 5.77 -8.13 -2.79
CA ALA A 88 5.31 -9.51 -2.60
C ALA A 88 6.24 -10.30 -1.66
N SER A 89 7.56 -10.11 -1.79
CA SER A 89 8.56 -10.75 -0.93
C SER A 89 8.43 -10.30 0.53
N GLU A 90 8.31 -8.99 0.77
CA GLU A 90 8.13 -8.42 2.11
C GLU A 90 6.81 -8.92 2.73
N PHE A 91 5.73 -8.92 1.95
CA PHE A 91 4.43 -9.42 2.38
C PHE A 91 4.51 -10.89 2.81
N HIS A 92 5.12 -11.75 2.00
CA HIS A 92 5.28 -13.17 2.29
C HIS A 92 6.06 -13.41 3.59
N ILE A 93 7.17 -12.70 3.78
CA ILE A 93 8.00 -12.82 5.00
C ILE A 93 7.22 -12.39 6.23
N ILE A 94 6.57 -11.23 6.19
CA ILE A 94 5.84 -10.68 7.36
C ILE A 94 4.62 -11.55 7.70
N SER A 95 3.96 -12.13 6.69
CA SER A 95 2.77 -12.99 6.91
C SER A 95 3.05 -14.31 7.66
N GLN A 96 4.33 -14.68 7.80
CA GLN A 96 4.77 -15.92 8.44
C GLN A 96 5.39 -15.71 9.83
N LEU A 97 5.45 -14.46 10.30
CA LEU A 97 5.94 -14.11 11.64
C LEU A 97 4.82 -14.15 12.68
#